data_AF-A0A0F9C4N7-F1
#
_entry.id   AF-A0A0F9C4N7-F1
#
_cell.length_a   1.000
_cell.length_b   1.000
_cell.length_c   1.000
_cell.angle_alpha   90.00
_cell.angle_beta   90.00
_cell.angle_gamma   90.00
#
_symmetry.space_group_name_H-M   'P 1'
#
loop_
_entity.id
_entity.type
_entity.pdbx_description
1 polymer ?
#
loop_
_entity_poly.entity_id
_entity_poly.type
_entity_poly.pdbx_seq_one_letter_code
_entity_poly.pdbx_strand_id
1 'polypeptide(L)'
;MVSVRESPTELGLSKDQLLDMLYKMMLSRAVGQRERMLNRMGKAPFAVTGEGHEATQVGTAYALKPGHDWVFTYYRDVGVVLTIGMTARDVLMAFFARKEDISSGGRNMPSHFSHPKLRIVSEGAPVATQLPHAVGTAFAAKLRGLDEVSMVWFGDGAT
;
A
#
# COMPACT_ATOMS: atom_id res chain seq x y z
N MET A 1 22.31 -4.62 -15.95
CA MET A 1 21.62 -5.92 -16.11
C MET A 1 21.46 -6.51 -14.71
N VAL A 2 20.27 -6.46 -14.13
CA VAL A 2 20.03 -7.05 -12.81
C VAL A 2 20.02 -8.56 -13.02
N SER A 3 21.05 -9.25 -12.55
CA SER A 3 21.08 -10.71 -12.53
C SER A 3 20.07 -11.18 -11.49
N VAL A 4 18.95 -11.72 -11.95
CA VAL A 4 18.04 -12.47 -11.09
C VAL A 4 18.76 -13.79 -10.80
N ARG A 5 19.28 -13.94 -9.58
CA ARG A 5 20.12 -15.08 -9.17
C ARG A 5 19.32 -16.36 -8.94
N GLU A 6 18.01 -16.24 -8.72
CA GLU A 6 17.12 -17.34 -8.35
C GLU A 6 15.86 -17.29 -9.20
N SER A 7 15.45 -18.43 -9.74
CA SER A 7 14.18 -18.57 -10.43
C SER A 7 13.01 -18.40 -9.45
N PRO A 8 11.86 -17.85 -9.89
CA PRO A 8 10.69 -17.71 -9.03
C PRO A 8 10.22 -19.01 -8.36
N THR A 9 10.46 -20.15 -9.02
CA THR A 9 10.15 -21.48 -8.50
C THR A 9 11.02 -21.86 -7.30
N GLU A 10 12.30 -21.44 -7.28
CA GLU A 10 13.21 -21.65 -6.14
C GLU A 10 12.78 -20.84 -4.91
N LEU A 11 12.07 -19.73 -5.12
CA LEU A 11 11.44 -18.93 -4.06
C LEU A 11 10.08 -19.49 -3.59
N GLY A 12 9.66 -20.65 -4.11
CA GLY A 12 8.38 -21.28 -3.76
C GLY A 12 7.15 -20.57 -4.32
N LEU A 13 7.31 -19.68 -5.31
CA LEU A 13 6.19 -18.95 -5.91
C LEU A 13 5.55 -19.76 -7.04
N SER A 14 4.23 -19.93 -6.96
CA SER A 14 3.45 -20.56 -8.02
C SER A 14 3.25 -19.60 -9.20
N LYS A 15 2.96 -20.17 -10.37
CA LYS A 15 2.60 -19.39 -11.57
C LYS A 15 1.43 -18.45 -11.31
N ASP A 16 0.42 -18.90 -10.56
CA ASP A 16 -0.76 -18.09 -10.25
C ASP A 16 -0.43 -16.92 -9.35
N GLN A 17 0.49 -17.10 -8.39
CA GLN A 17 0.98 -16.01 -7.54
C GLN A 17 1.74 -14.98 -8.37
N LEU A 18 2.57 -15.41 -9.33
CA LEU A 18 3.30 -14.50 -10.22
C LEU A 18 2.35 -13.71 -11.13
N LEU A 19 1.29 -14.35 -11.64
CA LEU A 19 0.26 -13.68 -12.43
C LEU A 19 -0.53 -12.68 -11.59
N ASP A 20 -0.86 -13.01 -10.35
CA ASP A 20 -1.54 -12.10 -9.43
C ASP A 20 -0.66 -10.89 -9.05
N MET A 21 0.63 -11.12 -8.78
CA MET A 21 1.60 -10.03 -8.58
C MET A 21 1.67 -9.11 -9.82
N LEU A 22 1.76 -9.69 -11.02
CA LEU A 22 1.77 -8.92 -12.27
C LEU A 22 0.47 -8.12 -12.44
N TYR A 23 -0.68 -8.75 -12.18
CA TYR A 23 -1.96 -8.09 -12.22
C TYR A 23 -2.02 -6.89 -11.26
N LYS A 24 -1.56 -7.05 -10.01
CA LYS A 24 -1.51 -5.98 -9.01
C LYS A 24 -0.58 -4.84 -9.42
N MET A 25 0.57 -5.14 -10.02
CA MET A 25 1.48 -4.13 -10.58
C MET A 25 0.80 -3.32 -11.69
N MET A 26 0.15 -4.01 -12.63
CA MET A 26 -0.57 -3.37 -13.73
C MET A 26 -1.78 -2.57 -13.25
N LEU A 27 -2.51 -3.07 -12.25
CA LEU A 27 -3.65 -2.38 -11.65
C LEU A 27 -3.20 -1.10 -10.95
N SER A 28 -2.12 -1.15 -10.17
CA SER A 28 -1.52 0.04 -9.52
C SER A 28 -1.15 1.11 -10.55
N ARG A 29 -0.47 0.71 -11.64
CA ARG A 29 -0.14 1.60 -12.76
C ARG A 29 -1.40 2.20 -13.39
N ALA A 30 -2.42 1.40 -13.66
CA ALA A 30 -3.66 1.85 -14.28
C ALA A 30 -4.43 2.85 -13.41
N VAL A 31 -4.53 2.59 -12.11
CA VAL A 31 -5.16 3.49 -11.13
C VAL A 31 -4.41 4.82 -11.09
N GLY A 32 -3.08 4.80 -10.92
CA GLY A 32 -2.27 6.03 -10.85
C GLY A 32 -2.37 6.88 -12.12
N GLN A 33 -2.34 6.27 -13.31
CA GLN A 33 -2.53 7.01 -14.57
C GLN A 33 -3.93 7.65 -14.64
N ARG A 34 -4.95 6.94 -14.16
CA ARG A 34 -6.33 7.45 -14.15
C ARG A 34 -6.50 8.61 -13.18
N GLU A 35 -5.96 8.51 -11.97
CA GLU A 35 -5.94 9.59 -10.98
C GLU A 35 -5.26 10.85 -11.53
N ARG A 36 -4.07 10.69 -12.11
CA ARG A 36 -3.33 11.80 -12.74
C ARG A 36 -4.15 12.48 -13.83
N MET A 37 -4.77 11.70 -14.72
CA MET A 37 -5.59 12.23 -15.80
C MET A 37 -6.80 13.01 -15.26
N LEU A 38 -7.52 12.44 -14.27
CA LEU A 38 -8.70 13.05 -13.67
C LEU A 38 -8.37 14.32 -12.88
N ASN A 39 -7.26 14.34 -12.13
CA ASN A 39 -6.80 15.52 -11.43
C ASN A 39 -6.46 16.66 -12.41
N ARG A 40 -5.79 16.37 -13.53
CA ARG A 40 -5.52 17.36 -14.59
C ARG A 40 -6.81 17.91 -15.24
N MET A 41 -7.90 17.15 -15.21
CA MET A 41 -9.23 17.59 -15.64
C MET A 41 -10.01 18.33 -14.54
N GLY A 42 -9.40 18.60 -13.38
CA GLY A 42 -10.04 19.27 -12.25
C GLY A 42 -11.10 18.41 -11.55
N LYS A 43 -11.09 17.08 -11.72
CA LYS A 43 -12.10 16.19 -11.12
C LYS A 43 -11.80 15.77 -9.69
N ALA A 44 -10.58 16.00 -9.21
CA ALA A 44 -10.15 15.73 -7.85
C ALA A 44 -9.07 16.74 -7.42
N PRO A 45 -8.96 17.08 -6.13
CA PRO A 45 -8.11 18.17 -5.66
C PRO A 45 -6.62 17.85 -5.70
N PHE A 46 -6.25 16.57 -5.57
CA PHE A 46 -4.85 16.14 -5.47
C PHE A 46 -4.69 14.72 -6.02
N ALA A 47 -3.53 14.42 -6.60
CA ALA A 47 -3.20 13.08 -7.09
C ALA A 47 -1.74 12.75 -6.79
N VAL A 48 -1.50 11.59 -6.18
CA VAL A 48 -0.15 11.06 -5.97
C VAL A 48 -0.07 9.65 -6.52
N THR A 49 0.84 9.43 -7.46
CA THR A 49 1.01 8.12 -8.08
C THR A 49 2.23 7.39 -7.53
N GLY A 50 2.14 6.07 -7.44
CA GLY A 50 3.25 5.15 -7.12
C GLY A 50 4.00 4.65 -8.36
N GLU A 51 3.95 5.39 -9.47
CA GLU A 51 4.56 4.96 -10.74
C GLU A 51 6.07 4.74 -10.59
N GLY A 52 6.53 3.54 -10.97
CA GLY A 52 7.91 3.13 -10.85
C GLY A 52 8.23 2.35 -9.56
N HIS A 53 7.31 2.33 -8.59
CA HIS A 53 7.46 1.59 -7.32
C HIS A 53 6.62 0.30 -7.28
N GLU A 54 5.96 -0.09 -8.36
CA GLU A 54 4.95 -1.15 -8.32
C GLU A 54 5.55 -2.50 -7.90
N ALA A 55 6.72 -2.87 -8.44
CA ALA A 55 7.34 -4.15 -8.15
C ALA A 55 7.80 -4.26 -6.69
N THR A 56 8.40 -3.21 -6.13
CA THR A 56 8.85 -3.21 -4.74
C THR A 56 7.66 -3.23 -3.78
N GLN A 57 6.62 -2.45 -4.07
CA GLN A 57 5.39 -2.42 -3.27
C GLN A 57 4.64 -3.75 -3.29
N VAL A 58 4.38 -4.29 -4.49
CA VAL A 58 3.64 -5.57 -4.62
C VAL A 58 4.46 -6.70 -4.03
N GLY A 59 5.74 -6.82 -4.36
CA GLY A 59 6.59 -7.92 -3.88
C GLY A 59 6.70 -7.95 -2.34
N THR A 60 6.93 -6.80 -1.71
CA THR A 60 7.02 -6.71 -0.25
C THR A 60 5.67 -6.95 0.43
N ALA A 61 4.58 -6.40 -0.11
CA ALA A 61 3.24 -6.59 0.45
C ALA A 61 2.73 -8.03 0.29
N TYR A 62 3.15 -8.76 -0.75
CA TYR A 62 2.73 -10.15 -0.98
C TYR A 62 3.22 -11.13 0.08
N ALA A 63 4.32 -10.78 0.77
CA ALA A 63 4.87 -11.58 1.86
C ALA A 63 4.07 -11.47 3.17
N LEU A 64 3.13 -10.52 3.25
CA LEU A 64 2.32 -10.27 4.44
C LEU A 64 1.01 -11.05 4.42
N LYS A 65 0.45 -11.29 5.61
CA LYS A 65 -0.87 -11.85 5.84
C LYS A 65 -1.88 -10.72 6.09
N PRO A 66 -2.77 -10.38 5.13
CA PRO A 66 -3.74 -9.30 5.31
C PRO A 66 -4.67 -9.53 6.50
N GLY A 67 -4.93 -8.46 7.27
CA GLY A 67 -5.79 -8.53 8.47
C GLY A 67 -5.12 -9.20 9.68
N HIS A 68 -3.90 -9.70 9.53
CA HIS A 68 -3.04 -10.24 10.59
C HIS A 68 -1.81 -9.37 10.79
N ASP A 69 -1.03 -9.14 9.75
CA ASP A 69 0.15 -8.27 9.83
C ASP A 69 -0.26 -6.80 9.74
N TRP A 70 0.49 -5.94 10.42
CA TRP A 70 0.24 -4.51 10.47
C TRP A 70 0.93 -3.79 9.32
N VAL A 71 0.19 -2.93 8.64
CA VAL A 71 0.63 -2.22 7.43
C VAL A 71 0.64 -0.72 7.70
N PHE A 72 1.83 -0.13 7.58
CA PHE A 72 2.06 1.31 7.72
C PHE A 72 2.53 1.88 6.39
N THR A 73 1.58 2.44 5.63
CA THR A 73 1.83 3.00 4.30
C THR A 73 2.45 4.39 4.35
N TYR A 74 2.97 4.84 3.21
CA TYR A 74 3.13 6.26 2.87
C TYR A 74 2.35 6.60 1.59
N TYR A 75 2.15 7.88 1.33
CA TYR A 75 1.31 8.43 0.25
C TYR A 75 1.54 7.92 -1.20
N ARG A 76 2.54 7.10 -1.49
CA ARG A 76 2.73 6.46 -2.83
C ARG A 76 2.31 4.99 -2.88
N ASP A 77 1.80 4.41 -1.80
CA ASP A 77 1.62 2.97 -1.61
C ASP A 77 0.36 2.36 -2.23
N VAL A 78 -0.07 2.85 -3.39
CA VAL A 78 -1.18 2.26 -4.14
C VAL A 78 -0.91 0.77 -4.43
N GLY A 79 0.32 0.39 -4.77
CA GLY A 79 0.67 -1.03 -5.00
C GLY A 79 0.59 -1.89 -3.74
N VAL A 80 0.93 -1.34 -2.57
CA VAL A 80 0.84 -2.06 -1.29
C VAL A 80 -0.61 -2.30 -0.94
N VAL A 81 -1.45 -1.25 -0.92
CA VAL A 81 -2.83 -1.38 -0.46
C VAL A 81 -3.67 -2.27 -1.37
N LEU A 82 -3.43 -2.24 -2.68
CA LEU A 82 -4.06 -3.17 -3.64
C LEU A 82 -3.63 -4.62 -3.39
N THR A 83 -2.37 -4.82 -3.00
CA THR A 83 -1.85 -6.17 -2.70
C THR A 83 -2.41 -6.73 -1.40
N ILE A 84 -2.58 -5.86 -0.39
CA ILE A 84 -3.15 -6.20 0.92
C ILE A 84 -4.67 -6.42 0.85
N GLY A 85 -5.34 -5.94 -0.20
CA GLY A 85 -6.74 -6.29 -0.49
C GLY A 85 -7.71 -5.11 -0.51
N MET A 86 -7.23 -3.86 -0.48
CA MET A 86 -8.06 -2.74 -0.92
C MET A 86 -8.36 -2.89 -2.41
N THR A 87 -9.56 -2.53 -2.83
CA THR A 87 -9.93 -2.54 -4.25
C THR A 87 -9.58 -1.22 -4.91
N ALA A 88 -9.47 -1.21 -6.24
CA ALA A 88 -9.36 0.03 -7.00
C ALA A 88 -10.54 0.98 -6.75
N ARG A 89 -11.72 0.43 -6.43
CA ARG A 89 -12.89 1.23 -6.02
C ARG A 89 -12.62 1.94 -4.69
N ASP A 90 -12.04 1.27 -3.70
CA ASP A 90 -11.75 1.88 -2.40
C ASP A 90 -10.77 3.04 -2.54
N VAL A 91 -9.70 2.84 -3.32
CA VAL A 91 -8.73 3.90 -3.66
C VAL A 91 -9.42 5.08 -4.34
N LEU A 92 -10.27 4.83 -5.34
CA LEU A 92 -10.96 5.89 -6.07
C LEU A 92 -12.05 6.59 -5.23
N MET A 93 -12.67 5.91 -4.27
CA MET A 93 -13.63 6.53 -3.34
C MET A 93 -12.93 7.57 -2.45
N ALA A 94 -11.73 7.24 -1.95
CA ALA A 94 -10.89 8.19 -1.23
C ALA A 94 -10.43 9.34 -2.14
N PHE A 95 -9.98 9.04 -3.36
CA PHE A 95 -9.53 10.03 -4.35
C PHE A 95 -10.59 11.10 -4.66
N PHE A 96 -11.87 10.71 -4.72
CA PHE A 96 -13.00 11.62 -4.95
C PHE A 96 -13.66 12.16 -3.68
N ALA A 97 -13.09 11.91 -2.50
CA ALA A 97 -13.64 12.30 -1.19
C ALA A 97 -15.12 11.89 -1.02
N ARG A 98 -15.45 10.63 -1.36
CA ARG A 98 -16.81 10.11 -1.22
C ARG A 98 -17.11 9.72 0.22
N LYS A 99 -18.39 9.80 0.61
CA LYS A 99 -18.87 9.40 1.94
C LYS A 99 -18.56 7.94 2.24
N GLU A 100 -18.59 7.09 1.21
CA GLU A 100 -18.33 5.66 1.27
C GLU A 100 -16.83 5.31 1.24
N ASP A 101 -15.93 6.30 1.25
CA ASP A 101 -14.50 6.07 1.44
C ASP A 101 -14.25 5.34 2.77
N ILE A 102 -13.72 4.14 2.68
CA ILE A 102 -13.42 3.28 3.82
C ILE A 102 -12.27 3.82 4.69
N SER A 103 -11.40 4.67 4.13
CA SER A 103 -10.21 5.17 4.80
C SER A 103 -10.57 6.25 5.83
N SER A 104 -11.38 7.22 5.42
CA SER A 104 -11.66 8.40 6.25
C SER A 104 -13.08 8.95 6.14
N GLY A 105 -13.90 8.40 5.25
CA GLY A 105 -15.18 8.99 4.83
C GLY A 105 -15.00 10.30 4.07
N GLY A 106 -13.92 10.45 3.31
CA GLY A 106 -13.61 11.64 2.52
C GLY A 106 -13.05 12.81 3.32
N ARG A 107 -12.55 12.58 4.55
CA ARG A 107 -12.00 13.62 5.43
C ARG A 107 -10.51 13.85 5.21
N ASN A 108 -9.79 12.81 4.82
CA ASN A 108 -8.36 12.90 4.53
C ASN A 108 -8.12 13.27 3.06
N MET A 109 -6.92 13.77 2.80
CA MET A 109 -6.42 13.96 1.44
C MET A 109 -6.38 12.61 0.69
N PRO A 110 -6.58 12.61 -0.64
CA PRO A 110 -6.28 11.44 -1.46
C PRO A 110 -4.90 10.86 -1.16
N SER A 111 -4.78 9.54 -1.30
CA SER A 111 -3.59 8.75 -0.99
C SER A 111 -3.25 8.58 0.49
N HIS A 112 -4.09 9.07 1.43
CA HIS A 112 -4.00 8.70 2.86
C HIS A 112 -4.84 7.47 3.18
N PHE A 113 -4.26 6.30 3.01
CA PHE A 113 -4.97 5.02 3.12
C PHE A 113 -5.25 4.62 4.57
N SER A 114 -6.38 3.94 4.80
CA SER A 114 -6.67 3.24 6.04
C SER A 114 -7.68 2.12 5.80
N HIS A 115 -7.55 1.01 6.51
CA HIS A 115 -8.52 -0.07 6.45
C HIS A 115 -8.42 -0.96 7.70
N PRO A 116 -9.31 -0.78 8.70
CA PRO A 116 -9.21 -1.49 9.98
C PRO A 116 -9.20 -3.02 9.85
N LYS A 117 -10.05 -3.59 8.98
CA LYS A 117 -10.12 -5.06 8.80
C LYS A 117 -8.86 -5.64 8.14
N LEU A 118 -8.10 -4.83 7.40
CA LEU A 118 -6.88 -5.25 6.74
C LEU A 118 -5.64 -4.85 7.56
N ARG A 119 -5.83 -4.23 8.73
CA ARG A 119 -4.77 -3.67 9.58
C ARG A 119 -3.87 -2.66 8.86
N ILE A 120 -4.45 -1.90 7.93
CA ILE A 120 -3.81 -0.72 7.33
C ILE A 120 -4.07 0.45 8.28
N VAL A 121 -3.00 0.90 8.96
CA VAL A 121 -3.06 2.00 9.92
C VAL A 121 -3.32 3.30 9.19
N SER A 122 -4.10 4.19 9.79
CA SER A 122 -4.39 5.50 9.19
C SER A 122 -3.10 6.28 8.95
N GLU A 123 -2.83 6.59 7.69
CA GLU A 123 -1.77 7.51 7.30
C GLU A 123 -2.20 8.98 7.54
N GLY A 124 -1.22 9.87 7.68
CA GLY A 124 -1.39 11.31 7.60
C GLY A 124 -0.23 11.96 6.85
N ALA A 125 -0.38 13.25 6.54
CA ALA A 125 0.62 13.99 5.76
C ALA A 125 2.03 14.10 6.38
N PRO A 126 2.20 14.17 7.72
CA PRO A 126 3.53 14.26 8.33
C PRO A 126 4.41 13.04 8.03
N VAL A 127 5.48 13.27 7.26
CA VAL A 127 6.44 12.26 6.83
C VAL A 127 7.15 11.64 8.05
N ALA A 128 7.51 10.35 7.93
CA ALA A 128 8.25 9.54 8.90
C ALA A 128 7.53 9.23 10.23
N THR A 129 6.40 9.88 10.54
CA THR A 129 5.68 9.67 11.81
C THR A 129 5.16 8.24 11.98
N GLN A 130 4.90 7.53 10.90
CA GLN A 130 4.49 6.12 10.92
C GLN A 130 5.60 5.15 11.34
N LEU A 131 6.88 5.54 11.22
CA LEU A 131 8.01 4.68 11.58
C LEU A 131 8.02 4.29 13.07
N PRO A 132 8.00 5.24 14.04
CA PRO A 132 7.96 4.87 15.45
C PRO A 132 6.66 4.14 15.82
N HIS A 133 5.53 4.42 15.15
CA HIS A 133 4.29 3.67 15.37
C HIS A 133 4.42 2.20 14.94
N ALA A 134 5.08 1.93 13.80
CA ALA A 134 5.36 0.58 13.35
C ALA A 134 6.29 -0.17 14.32
N VAL A 135 7.35 0.49 14.80
CA VAL A 135 8.25 -0.07 15.81
C VAL A 135 7.52 -0.37 17.11
N GLY A 136 6.68 0.55 17.59
CA GLY A 136 5.87 0.36 18.79
C GLY A 136 4.90 -0.82 18.65
N THR A 137 4.30 -0.98 17.47
CA THR A 137 3.38 -2.10 17.17
C THR A 137 4.11 -3.43 17.16
N ALA A 138 5.27 -3.51 16.50
CA ALA A 138 6.13 -4.70 16.54
C ALA A 138 6.63 -5.02 17.96
N PHE A 139 6.97 -4.01 18.76
CA PHE A 139 7.39 -4.19 20.14
C PHE A 139 6.25 -4.73 21.02
N ALA A 140 5.02 -4.23 20.83
CA ALA A 140 3.84 -4.75 21.50
C ALA A 140 3.56 -6.22 21.11
N ALA A 141 3.70 -6.59 19.84
CA ALA A 141 3.57 -7.97 19.38
C ALA A 141 4.59 -8.89 20.08
N LYS A 142 5.85 -8.46 20.16
CA LYS A 142 6.92 -9.18 20.87
C LYS A 142 6.61 -9.37 22.36
N LEU A 143 6.17 -8.33 23.06
CA LEU A 143 5.83 -8.42 24.49
C LEU A 143 4.64 -9.36 24.75
N ARG A 144 3.74 -9.51 23.78
CA ARG A 144 2.55 -10.36 23.86
C ARG A 144 2.79 -11.78 23.32
N GLY A 145 3.96 -12.07 22.77
CA GLY A 145 4.27 -13.38 22.17
C GLY A 145 3.43 -13.68 20.92
N LEU A 146 3.02 -12.66 20.16
CA LEU A 146 2.27 -12.82 18.92
C LEU A 146 3.22 -13.06 17.73
N ASP A 147 2.74 -13.75 16.69
CA ASP A 147 3.47 -14.03 15.45
C ASP A 147 3.18 -13.03 14.32
N GLU A 148 2.54 -11.91 14.64
CA GLU A 148 2.28 -10.80 13.72
C GLU A 148 3.52 -9.94 13.50
N VAL A 149 3.68 -9.43 12.27
CA VAL A 149 4.74 -8.47 11.94
C VAL A 149 4.16 -7.07 11.69
N SER A 150 5.02 -6.06 11.78
CA SER A 150 4.70 -4.69 11.33
C SER A 150 5.60 -4.31 10.17
N MET A 151 5.00 -3.99 9.04
CA MET A 151 5.72 -3.54 7.84
C MET A 151 5.44 -2.06 7.59
N VAL A 152 6.50 -1.31 7.33
CA VAL A 152 6.44 0.13 7.11
C VAL A 152 7.21 0.52 5.85
N TRP A 153 6.60 1.38 5.05
CA TRP A 153 7.21 1.96 3.87
C TRP A 153 7.40 3.47 4.07
N PHE A 154 8.50 3.98 3.51
CA PHE A 154 8.86 5.39 3.55
C PHE A 154 9.81 5.71 2.40
N GLY A 155 9.88 6.98 2.01
CA GLY A 155 10.81 7.46 0.99
C GLY A 155 12.21 7.68 1.55
N ASP A 156 13.19 7.75 0.67
CA ASP A 156 14.58 8.12 0.99
C ASP A 156 14.69 9.48 1.68
N GLY A 157 13.89 10.47 1.27
CA GLY A 157 13.85 11.78 1.94
C GLY A 157 13.32 11.77 3.38
N ALA A 158 12.90 10.61 3.90
CA ALA A 158 12.40 10.43 5.26
C ALA A 158 13.43 9.79 6.22
N THR A 159 14.62 9.44 5.74
CA THR A 159 15.75 8.93 6.56
C THR A 159 16.56 10.05 7.18
#